data_AF-A0A8B3M0V6-F1
#
_entry.id   AF-A0A8B3M0V6-F1
#
_cell.length_a   1.000
_cell.length_b   1.000
_cell.length_c   1.000
_cell.angle_alpha   90.00
_cell.angle_beta   90.00
_cell.angle_gamma   90.00
#
_symmetry.space_group_name_H-M   'P 1'
#
loop_
_entity.id
_entity.type
_entity.pdbx_description
1 polymer ?
#
loop_
_entity_poly.entity_id
_entity_poly.type
_entity_poly.pdbx_seq_one_letter_code
_entity_poly.pdbx_strand_id
1 'polypeptide(L)'
;MEPTVRLQLDASSLAVDIVIENLKRSAMELMYLAHINFKPADGGRLVDTVADDSADIVVRQTLPPFFTPSESYLAYRDAVVANPSRHRLLTKGEPIDPELVLTMRAKADPQGWAHALQVHPDRTADFVSFRPDELNYAVRWITRGADQDALGLVLPATAEPDGYLAAKERGRLVRVAPGEKFRCALRFGAMDADAATQREQAIAALRGEGR
;
A
#
# COMPACT_ATOMS: atom_id res chain seq x y z
N MET A 1 -21.41 -8.06 0.49
CA MET A 1 -20.12 -7.88 -0.23
C MET A 1 -19.92 -9.10 -1.09
N GLU A 2 -19.53 -8.91 -2.34
CA GLU A 2 -19.32 -9.95 -3.34
C GLU A 2 -17.86 -9.88 -3.83
N PRO A 3 -16.92 -10.58 -3.19
CA PRO A 3 -15.55 -10.68 -3.68
C PRO A 3 -15.45 -11.77 -4.74
N THR A 4 -14.75 -11.47 -5.84
CA THR A 4 -14.37 -12.46 -6.86
C THR A 4 -12.86 -12.55 -6.92
N VAL A 5 -12.32 -13.75 -6.75
CA VAL A 5 -10.88 -14.04 -6.87
C VAL A 5 -10.68 -14.95 -8.07
N ARG A 6 -9.80 -14.57 -8.98
CA ARG A 6 -9.44 -15.37 -10.16
C ARG A 6 -7.94 -15.64 -10.18
N LEU A 7 -7.60 -16.91 -10.35
CA LEU A 7 -6.27 -17.41 -10.65
C LEU A 7 -6.36 -18.18 -11.96
N GLN A 8 -5.54 -17.81 -12.95
CA GLN A 8 -5.48 -18.53 -14.21
C GLN A 8 -4.44 -19.65 -14.14
N LEU A 9 -4.57 -20.66 -15.00
CA LEU A 9 -3.54 -21.69 -15.16
C LEU A 9 -2.21 -21.01 -15.51
N ASP A 10 -1.13 -21.45 -14.87
CA ASP A 10 0.24 -20.93 -15.02
C ASP A 10 0.42 -19.44 -14.67
N ALA A 11 -0.57 -18.80 -14.05
CA ALA A 11 -0.43 -17.42 -13.57
C ALA A 11 0.30 -17.37 -12.23
N SER A 12 1.20 -16.38 -12.11
CA SER A 12 1.87 -16.01 -10.86
C SER A 12 1.13 -14.91 -10.09
N SER A 13 -0.10 -14.55 -10.52
CA SER A 13 -0.85 -13.44 -9.94
C SER A 13 -2.35 -13.73 -9.81
N LEU A 14 -2.94 -13.06 -8.83
CA LEU A 14 -4.36 -13.09 -8.51
C LEU A 14 -5.03 -11.82 -9.01
N ALA A 15 -6.23 -11.99 -9.57
CA ALA A 15 -7.15 -10.90 -9.85
C ALA A 15 -8.30 -10.91 -8.84
N VAL A 16 -8.41 -9.83 -8.07
CA VAL A 16 -9.50 -9.63 -7.11
C VAL A 16 -10.36 -8.47 -7.57
N ASP A 17 -11.67 -8.67 -7.64
CA ASP A 17 -12.64 -7.58 -7.76
C ASP A 17 -13.65 -7.67 -6.62
N ILE A 18 -14.08 -6.51 -6.13
CA ILE A 18 -14.96 -6.40 -4.97
C ILE A 18 -16.14 -5.52 -5.32
N VAL A 19 -17.33 -5.98 -4.94
CA VAL A 19 -18.56 -5.19 -5.02
C VAL A 19 -19.20 -5.10 -3.63
N ILE A 20 -19.52 -3.88 -3.21
CA ILE A 20 -20.20 -3.60 -1.94
C ILE A 20 -21.48 -2.81 -2.25
N GLU A 21 -22.64 -3.45 -2.06
CA GLU A 21 -23.95 -2.85 -2.23
C GLU A 21 -24.46 -2.27 -0.90
N ASN A 22 -24.99 -1.04 -0.94
CA ASN A 22 -25.68 -0.47 0.20
C ASN A 22 -27.14 -0.93 0.24
N LEU A 23 -27.42 -1.94 1.09
CA LEU A 23 -28.77 -2.46 1.32
C LEU A 23 -29.63 -1.58 2.24
N LYS A 24 -29.08 -0.49 2.79
CA LYS A 24 -29.85 0.44 3.63
C LYS A 24 -30.73 1.33 2.77
N ARG A 25 -31.75 1.92 3.40
CA ARG A 25 -32.55 3.02 2.83
C ARG A 25 -31.92 4.40 3.00
N SER A 26 -30.76 4.49 3.66
CA SER A 26 -30.00 5.73 3.88
C SER A 26 -28.58 5.60 3.33
N ALA A 27 -27.91 6.72 3.07
CA ALA A 27 -26.52 6.70 2.65
C ALA A 27 -25.64 5.93 3.65
N MET A 28 -24.69 5.16 3.12
CA MET A 28 -23.72 4.38 3.88
C MET A 28 -22.36 5.06 3.80
N GLU A 29 -21.76 5.34 4.95
CA GLU A 29 -20.35 5.72 5.05
C GLU A 29 -19.51 4.44 4.98
N LEU A 30 -18.58 4.38 4.03
CA LEU A 30 -17.77 3.20 3.73
C LEU A 30 -16.29 3.50 3.94
N MET A 31 -15.63 2.62 4.70
CA MET A 31 -14.19 2.47 4.73
C MET A 31 -13.82 1.07 4.26
N TYR A 32 -12.88 0.98 3.34
CA TYR A 32 -12.34 -0.29 2.85
C TYR A 32 -10.82 -0.18 2.72
N LEU A 33 -10.12 -1.25 3.09
CA LEU A 33 -8.67 -1.41 3.01
C LEU A 33 -8.37 -2.82 2.53
N ALA A 34 -7.64 -2.95 1.42
CA ALA A 34 -7.14 -4.23 0.95
C ALA A 34 -5.82 -4.58 1.65
N HIS A 35 -5.89 -5.41 2.68
CA HIS A 35 -4.75 -5.71 3.56
C HIS A 35 -3.85 -6.85 3.04
N ILE A 36 -3.20 -6.65 1.90
CA ILE A 36 -2.29 -7.63 1.27
C ILE A 36 -0.92 -7.57 1.94
N ASN A 37 -0.51 -8.65 2.61
CA ASN A 37 0.77 -8.74 3.30
C ASN A 37 1.72 -9.73 2.61
N PHE A 38 2.96 -9.30 2.41
CA PHE A 38 4.09 -10.11 1.98
C PHE A 38 5.09 -10.28 3.13
N LYS A 39 6.05 -11.18 2.96
CA LYS A 39 7.24 -11.21 3.80
C LYS A 39 8.23 -10.15 3.30
N PRO A 40 8.76 -9.26 4.16
CA PRO A 40 9.81 -8.33 3.76
C PRO A 40 11.10 -9.09 3.41
N ALA A 41 11.71 -8.76 2.28
CA ALA A 41 12.95 -9.37 1.82
C ALA A 41 14.15 -8.56 2.32
N ASP A 42 15.09 -9.20 3.01
CA ASP A 42 16.35 -8.56 3.40
C ASP A 42 17.12 -8.09 2.16
N GLY A 43 17.45 -6.81 2.10
CA GLY A 43 18.07 -6.18 0.94
C GLY A 43 17.11 -5.89 -0.22
N GLY A 44 15.80 -6.14 -0.03
CA GLY A 44 14.77 -5.84 -1.01
C GLY A 44 14.55 -4.33 -1.18
N ARG A 45 14.14 -3.94 -2.39
CA ARG A 45 13.82 -2.55 -2.74
C ARG A 45 12.33 -2.37 -3.01
N LEU A 46 11.76 -1.27 -2.52
CA LEU A 46 10.36 -0.91 -2.72
C LEU A 46 10.26 0.14 -3.82
N VAL A 47 9.66 -0.25 -4.93
CA VAL A 47 9.49 0.59 -6.14
C VAL A 47 8.00 0.77 -6.38
N ASP A 48 7.52 2.01 -6.49
CA ASP A 48 6.09 2.28 -6.67
C ASP A 48 5.85 3.60 -7.42
N THR A 49 4.61 3.81 -7.84
CA THR A 49 4.17 5.03 -8.53
C THR A 49 3.85 6.21 -7.58
N VAL A 50 4.32 6.18 -6.33
CA VAL A 50 4.19 7.28 -5.35
C VAL A 50 5.41 8.20 -5.48
N ALA A 51 5.22 9.51 -5.51
CA ALA A 51 6.34 10.45 -5.51
C ALA A 51 7.02 10.50 -4.13
N ASP A 52 8.35 10.64 -4.10
CA ASP A 52 9.11 10.76 -2.85
C ASP A 52 9.11 12.18 -2.30
N ASP A 53 7.91 12.73 -2.10
CA ASP A 53 7.73 14.04 -1.48
C ASP A 53 6.82 13.95 -0.25
N SER A 54 6.88 14.99 0.58
CA SER A 54 6.09 15.07 1.82
C SER A 54 4.61 15.40 1.60
N ALA A 55 4.19 15.67 0.36
CA ALA A 55 2.78 15.88 0.03
C ALA A 55 2.09 14.55 -0.26
N ASP A 56 2.78 13.64 -0.96
CA ASP A 56 2.29 12.33 -1.36
C ASP A 56 2.63 11.24 -0.35
N ILE A 57 3.56 11.46 0.60
CA ILE A 57 3.93 10.50 1.65
C ILE A 57 3.81 11.15 3.04
N VAL A 58 2.89 10.64 3.86
CA VAL A 58 2.68 11.06 5.24
C VAL A 58 2.96 9.91 6.19
N VAL A 59 4.01 10.04 7.02
CA VAL A 59 4.36 9.04 8.05
C VAL A 59 3.49 9.26 9.29
N ARG A 60 2.85 8.20 9.77
CA ARG A 60 2.02 8.25 10.98
C ARG A 60 2.88 8.49 12.22
N GLN A 61 2.58 9.57 12.95
CA GLN A 61 3.33 9.98 14.13
C GLN A 61 2.82 9.32 15.42
N THR A 62 1.52 9.09 15.49
CA THR A 62 0.87 8.54 16.67
C THR A 62 0.89 7.01 16.62
N LEU A 63 1.44 6.40 17.67
CA LEU A 63 1.35 4.97 17.90
C LEU A 63 0.17 4.65 18.83
N PRO A 64 -0.41 3.44 18.70
CA PRO A 64 -1.35 2.94 19.69
C PRO A 64 -0.79 2.98 21.12
N PRO A 65 -1.62 3.30 22.14
CA PRO A 65 -1.14 3.60 23.50
C PRO A 65 -0.54 2.42 24.25
N PHE A 66 -0.71 1.20 23.74
CA PHE A 66 -0.16 -0.03 24.31
C PHE A 66 1.23 -0.40 23.76
N PHE A 67 1.78 0.39 22.83
CA PHE A 67 3.15 0.23 22.38
C PHE A 67 4.10 1.15 23.17
N THR A 68 5.22 0.58 23.60
CA THR A 68 6.35 1.33 24.16
C THR A 68 7.46 1.34 23.11
N PRO A 69 7.55 2.38 22.26
CA PRO A 69 8.55 2.43 21.20
C PRO A 69 9.97 2.51 21.78
N SER A 70 10.91 1.78 21.17
CA SER A 70 12.33 1.93 21.49
C SER A 70 12.90 3.23 20.91
N GLU A 71 14.00 3.74 21.49
CA GLU A 71 14.72 4.90 20.93
C GLU A 71 15.19 4.64 19.50
N SER A 72 15.64 3.41 19.21
CA SER A 72 16.11 3.03 17.86
C SER A 72 14.99 3.07 16.82
N TYR A 73 13.78 2.64 17.18
CA TYR A 73 12.60 2.75 16.32
C TYR A 73 12.23 4.22 16.09
N LEU A 74 12.23 5.04 17.14
CA LEU A 74 11.89 6.47 17.02
C LEU A 74 12.88 7.19 16.09
N ALA A 75 14.18 6.92 16.26
CA ALA A 75 15.22 7.47 15.40
C ALA A 75 15.06 7.05 13.93
N TYR A 76 14.70 5.79 13.67
CA TYR A 76 14.41 5.31 12.32
C TYR A 76 13.18 6.01 11.72
N ARG A 77 12.06 6.06 12.46
CA ARG A 77 10.84 6.74 12.03
C ARG A 77 11.12 8.20 11.70
N ASP A 78 11.83 8.92 12.57
CA ASP A 78 12.15 10.34 12.37
C ASP A 78 13.09 10.54 11.16
N ALA A 79 13.99 9.58 10.88
CA ALA A 79 14.79 9.59 9.67
C ALA A 79 13.96 9.38 8.39
N VAL A 80 12.90 8.57 8.45
CA VAL A 80 11.94 8.41 7.33
C VAL A 80 11.09 9.68 7.16
N VAL A 81 10.71 10.35 8.25
CA VAL A 81 10.01 11.65 8.19
C VAL A 81 10.89 12.70 7.50
N ALA A 82 12.16 12.78 7.87
CA ALA A 82 13.11 13.74 7.29
C ALA A 82 13.47 13.42 5.84
N ASN A 83 13.47 12.14 5.46
CA ASN A 83 13.71 11.68 4.11
C ASN A 83 12.80 10.48 3.78
N PRO A 84 11.62 10.73 3.18
CA PRO A 84 10.66 9.68 2.85
C PRO A 84 11.27 8.53 2.07
N SER A 85 12.21 8.76 1.15
CA SER A 85 12.84 7.70 0.35
C SER A 85 13.55 6.61 1.16
N ARG A 86 13.92 6.86 2.44
CA ARG A 86 14.58 5.85 3.29
C ARG A 86 13.77 4.57 3.46
N HIS A 87 12.43 4.64 3.44
CA HIS A 87 11.58 3.46 3.59
C HIS A 87 11.71 2.48 2.42
N ARG A 88 12.33 2.89 1.31
CA ARG A 88 12.40 2.10 0.06
C ARG A 88 13.45 1.00 0.08
N LEU A 89 14.34 0.97 1.07
CA LEU A 89 15.33 -0.10 1.22
C LEU A 89 15.03 -0.92 2.47
N LEU A 90 14.80 -2.22 2.31
CA LEU A 90 14.57 -3.15 3.40
C LEU A 90 15.90 -3.63 3.97
N THR A 91 16.59 -2.76 4.70
CA THR A 91 17.85 -3.10 5.38
C THR A 91 17.60 -4.21 6.41
N LYS A 92 18.48 -5.22 6.39
CA LYS A 92 18.43 -6.31 7.37
C LYS A 92 18.70 -5.77 8.77
N GLY A 93 17.83 -6.11 9.71
CA GLY A 93 17.96 -5.69 11.12
C GLY A 93 17.56 -4.24 11.41
N GLU A 94 16.96 -3.53 10.45
CA GLU A 94 16.38 -2.21 10.70
C GLU A 94 15.28 -2.30 11.80
N PRO A 95 15.26 -1.40 12.80
CA PRO A 95 14.41 -1.52 13.98
C PRO A 95 12.98 -1.03 13.71
N ILE A 96 12.20 -1.83 12.96
CA ILE A 96 10.80 -1.52 12.64
C ILE A 96 9.84 -2.23 13.61
N ASP A 97 9.97 -1.91 14.89
CA ASP A 97 9.17 -2.47 15.99
C ASP A 97 8.68 -1.32 16.88
N PRO A 98 7.36 -1.03 16.95
CA PRO A 98 6.25 -1.92 16.56
C PRO A 98 5.91 -1.94 15.07
N GLU A 99 5.94 -0.79 14.39
CA GLU A 99 5.51 -0.68 12.99
C GLU A 99 5.87 0.67 12.37
N LEU A 100 6.16 0.67 11.07
CA LEU A 100 6.20 1.88 10.24
C LEU A 100 4.93 1.94 9.39
N VAL A 101 4.19 3.06 9.49
CA VAL A 101 2.94 3.27 8.73
C VAL A 101 3.00 4.56 7.94
N LEU A 102 2.80 4.47 6.62
CA LEU A 102 2.78 5.61 5.72
C LEU A 102 1.43 5.64 4.98
N THR A 103 0.80 6.80 4.97
CA THR A 103 -0.31 7.10 4.06
C THR A 103 0.29 7.72 2.80
N MET A 104 -0.02 7.14 1.65
CA MET A 104 0.54 7.55 0.37
C MET A 104 -0.52 7.85 -0.69
N ARG A 105 -0.17 8.69 -1.67
CA ARG A 105 -0.95 8.95 -2.89
C ARG A 105 -0.19 8.43 -4.11
N ALA A 106 -0.72 7.40 -4.75
CA ALA A 106 -0.09 6.81 -5.93
C ALA A 106 -0.61 7.45 -7.21
N LYS A 107 0.28 7.62 -8.20
CA LYS A 107 -0.08 8.05 -9.54
C LYS A 107 -0.48 6.83 -10.38
N ALA A 108 -1.55 7.00 -11.16
CA ALA A 108 -2.01 5.98 -12.09
C ALA A 108 -1.25 6.10 -13.42
N ASP A 109 -1.03 4.96 -14.07
CA ASP A 109 -0.62 4.88 -15.46
C ASP A 109 -1.76 5.31 -16.41
N PRO A 110 -1.53 5.39 -17.74
CA PRO A 110 -2.58 5.74 -18.69
C PRO A 110 -3.75 4.73 -18.78
N GLN A 111 -3.61 3.54 -18.18
CA GLN A 111 -4.67 2.54 -18.05
C GLN A 111 -5.44 2.65 -16.72
N GLY A 112 -5.09 3.63 -15.88
CA GLY A 112 -5.71 3.90 -14.58
C GLY A 112 -5.15 3.07 -13.42
N TRP A 113 -4.02 2.37 -13.60
CA TRP A 113 -3.41 1.52 -12.57
C TRP A 113 -2.21 2.19 -11.91
N ALA A 114 -2.18 2.16 -10.58
CA ALA A 114 -0.97 2.36 -9.79
C ALA A 114 -0.30 1.01 -9.53
N HIS A 115 1.02 1.03 -9.37
CA HIS A 115 1.84 -0.18 -9.22
C HIS A 115 2.83 -0.02 -8.07
N ALA A 116 3.09 -1.13 -7.37
CA ALA A 116 4.14 -1.25 -6.37
C ALA A 116 4.80 -2.62 -6.44
N LEU A 117 6.10 -2.67 -6.17
CA LEU A 117 6.95 -3.85 -6.19
C LEU A 117 7.82 -3.91 -4.93
N GLN A 118 7.97 -5.10 -4.36
CA GLN A 118 9.13 -5.47 -3.56
C GLN A 118 10.06 -6.27 -4.48
N VAL A 119 11.14 -5.65 -4.93
CA VAL A 119 12.16 -6.32 -5.75
C VAL A 119 13.13 -7.04 -4.83
N HIS A 120 13.22 -8.35 -4.99
CA HIS A 120 14.09 -9.24 -4.21
C HIS A 120 15.55 -9.15 -4.69
N PRO A 121 16.54 -9.56 -3.87
CA PRO A 121 17.95 -9.59 -4.27
C PRO A 121 18.25 -10.44 -5.51
N ASP A 122 17.43 -11.45 -5.80
CA ASP A 122 17.54 -12.29 -7.00
C ASP A 122 16.85 -11.69 -8.26
N ARG A 123 16.32 -10.47 -8.12
CA ARG A 123 15.57 -9.69 -9.12
C ARG A 123 14.14 -10.14 -9.38
N THR A 124 13.65 -11.20 -8.76
CA THR A 124 12.19 -11.47 -8.74
C THR A 124 11.47 -10.38 -7.95
N ALA A 125 10.14 -10.29 -8.05
CA ALA A 125 9.39 -9.30 -7.28
C ALA A 125 8.05 -9.82 -6.78
N ASP A 126 7.64 -9.37 -5.58
CA ASP A 126 6.23 -9.32 -5.22
C ASP A 126 5.63 -8.02 -5.76
N PHE A 127 4.37 -8.01 -6.15
CA PHE A 127 3.72 -6.80 -6.64
C PHE A 127 2.28 -6.64 -6.18
N VAL A 128 1.83 -5.39 -6.17
CA VAL A 128 0.43 -5.00 -6.03
C VAL A 128 0.12 -3.91 -7.07
N SER A 129 -1.04 -4.00 -7.69
CA SER A 129 -1.60 -2.99 -8.58
C SER A 129 -3.06 -2.74 -8.23
N PHE A 130 -3.45 -1.48 -8.25
CA PHE A 130 -4.79 -1.02 -7.90
C PHE A 130 -5.15 0.23 -8.68
N ARG A 131 -6.41 0.66 -8.62
CA ARG A 131 -6.87 1.89 -9.27
C ARG A 131 -7.04 3.00 -8.25
N PRO A 132 -6.25 4.09 -8.31
CA PRO A 132 -6.39 5.21 -7.38
C PRO A 132 -7.78 5.86 -7.40
N ASP A 133 -8.48 5.85 -8.53
CA ASP A 133 -9.85 6.40 -8.64
C ASP A 133 -10.91 5.54 -7.91
N GLU A 134 -10.61 4.27 -7.63
CA GLU A 134 -11.46 3.36 -6.86
C GLU A 134 -11.02 3.32 -5.38
N LEU A 135 -9.72 3.41 -5.13
CA LEU A 135 -9.07 3.32 -3.82
C LEU A 135 -8.04 4.45 -3.68
N ASN A 136 -8.49 5.57 -3.13
CA ASN A 136 -7.81 6.87 -3.16
C ASN A 136 -6.49 6.95 -2.38
N TYR A 137 -6.18 5.97 -1.53
CA TYR A 137 -4.98 5.95 -0.70
C TYR A 137 -4.24 4.63 -0.88
N ALA A 138 -2.91 4.68 -0.79
CA ALA A 138 -2.05 3.52 -0.61
C ALA A 138 -1.46 3.59 0.81
N VAL A 139 -1.76 2.61 1.67
CA VAL A 139 -1.11 2.54 2.98
C VAL A 139 0.10 1.60 2.87
N ARG A 140 1.28 2.03 3.30
CA ARG A 140 2.42 1.13 3.49
C ARG A 140 2.53 0.81 4.97
N TRP A 141 2.62 -0.48 5.28
CA TRP A 141 2.75 -0.97 6.65
C TRP A 141 3.92 -1.94 6.72
N ILE A 142 4.83 -1.74 7.66
CA ILE A 142 5.99 -2.62 7.86
C ILE A 142 6.12 -2.90 9.34
N THR A 143 6.28 -4.17 9.73
CA THR A 143 6.70 -4.56 11.08
C THR A 143 7.80 -5.61 10.96
N ARG A 144 8.86 -5.45 11.76
CA ARG A 144 10.03 -6.34 11.81
C ARG A 144 10.49 -6.45 13.26
N GLY A 145 9.79 -7.27 14.03
CA GLY A 145 10.08 -7.59 15.43
C GLY A 145 10.38 -9.08 15.62
N ALA A 146 10.52 -9.49 16.88
CA ALA A 146 10.77 -10.91 17.22
C ALA A 146 9.64 -11.85 16.80
N ASP A 147 8.39 -11.37 16.90
CA ASP A 147 7.19 -12.18 16.67
C ASP A 147 6.51 -11.91 15.31
N GLN A 148 6.88 -10.82 14.62
CA GLN A 148 6.22 -10.38 13.39
C GLN A 148 7.24 -9.88 12.36
N ASP A 149 7.13 -10.34 11.11
CA ASP A 149 7.95 -9.90 9.99
C ASP A 149 7.07 -9.83 8.75
N ALA A 150 6.48 -8.66 8.51
CA ALA A 150 5.45 -8.48 7.50
C ALA A 150 5.52 -7.11 6.80
N LEU A 151 5.14 -7.11 5.52
CA LEU A 151 5.12 -5.98 4.63
C LEU A 151 3.76 -5.85 3.95
N GLY A 152 2.98 -4.85 4.35
CA GLY A 152 1.94 -4.27 3.52
C GLY A 152 2.58 -3.37 2.46
N LEU A 153 2.90 -3.95 1.29
CA LEU A 153 3.65 -3.28 0.22
C LEU A 153 2.98 -1.97 -0.20
N VAL A 154 1.74 -2.08 -0.65
CA VAL A 154 0.75 -1.02 -0.66
C VAL A 154 -0.56 -1.71 -0.30
N LEU A 155 -1.31 -1.09 0.59
CA LEU A 155 -2.62 -1.53 1.04
C LEU A 155 -3.63 -0.50 0.50
N PRO A 156 -4.21 -0.73 -0.69
CA PRO A 156 -5.14 0.20 -1.31
C PRO A 156 -6.37 0.42 -0.44
N ALA A 157 -6.75 1.67 -0.23
CA ALA A 157 -7.75 2.07 0.75
C ALA A 157 -8.64 3.20 0.26
N THR A 158 -9.87 3.26 0.78
CA THR A 158 -10.76 4.41 0.59
C THR A 158 -10.47 5.56 1.56
N ALA A 159 -9.74 5.28 2.65
CA ALA A 159 -9.42 6.23 3.71
C ALA A 159 -8.08 5.89 4.38
N GLU A 160 -7.54 6.84 5.13
CA GLU A 160 -6.30 6.71 5.90
C GLU A 160 -6.44 5.75 7.09
N PRO A 161 -5.33 5.20 7.62
CA PRO A 161 -5.35 4.25 8.74
C PRO A 161 -5.52 4.92 10.12
N ASP A 162 -5.92 6.20 10.17
CA ASP A 162 -6.12 6.96 11.42
C ASP A 162 -7.50 6.70 12.08
N GLY A 163 -8.33 5.86 11.43
CA GLY A 163 -9.62 5.44 11.94
C GLY A 163 -10.80 6.29 11.47
N TYR A 164 -12.00 5.81 11.78
CA TYR A 164 -13.25 6.31 11.23
C TYR A 164 -13.57 7.77 11.60
N LEU A 165 -13.38 8.16 12.87
CA LEU A 165 -13.70 9.51 13.32
C LEU A 165 -12.79 10.55 12.65
N ALA A 166 -11.49 10.27 12.55
CA ALA A 166 -10.53 11.12 11.85
C ALA A 166 -10.87 11.24 10.36
N ALA A 167 -11.19 10.12 9.70
CA ALA A 167 -11.63 10.12 8.30
C ALA A 167 -12.93 10.93 8.10
N LYS A 168 -13.86 10.85 9.06
CA LYS A 168 -15.12 11.60 9.04
C LYS A 168 -14.91 13.10 9.19
N GLU A 169 -14.13 13.51 10.18
CA GLU A 169 -13.80 14.91 10.46
C GLU A 169 -13.13 15.56 9.24
N ARG A 170 -12.23 14.82 8.57
CA ARG A 170 -11.53 15.29 7.38
C ARG A 170 -12.35 15.17 6.08
N GLY A 171 -13.60 14.68 6.15
CA GLY A 171 -14.49 14.53 4.98
C GLY A 171 -14.03 13.47 3.97
N ARG A 172 -13.27 12.45 4.41
CA ARG A 172 -12.60 11.45 3.56
C ARG A 172 -13.37 10.13 3.40
N LEU A 173 -14.57 10.02 3.98
CA LEU A 173 -15.40 8.82 3.88
C LEU A 173 -16.07 8.71 2.51
N VAL A 174 -15.99 7.54 1.89
CA VAL A 174 -16.81 7.20 0.72
C VAL A 174 -18.27 7.10 1.15
N ARG A 175 -19.18 7.72 0.39
CA ARG A 175 -20.62 7.64 0.64
C ARG A 175 -21.28 6.85 -0.48
N VAL A 176 -21.92 5.74 -0.12
CA VAL A 176 -22.68 4.91 -1.06
C VAL A 176 -24.17 5.18 -0.84
N ALA A 177 -24.87 5.67 -1.86
CA ALA A 177 -26.31 5.94 -1.76
C ALA A 177 -27.13 4.64 -1.60
N PRO A 178 -28.39 4.69 -1.12
CA PRO A 178 -29.26 3.52 -1.03
C PRO A 178 -29.35 2.75 -2.37
N GLY A 179 -29.11 1.44 -2.37
CA GLY A 179 -29.13 0.60 -3.57
C GLY A 179 -27.91 0.72 -4.49
N GLU A 180 -27.03 1.70 -4.25
CA GLU A 180 -25.81 1.88 -5.05
C GLU A 180 -24.70 0.92 -4.64
N LYS A 181 -23.71 0.77 -5.54
CA LYS A 181 -22.60 -0.17 -5.39
C LYS A 181 -21.24 0.53 -5.46
N PHE A 182 -20.42 0.32 -4.45
CA PHE A 182 -18.98 0.58 -4.51
C PHE A 182 -18.26 -0.59 -5.17
N ARG A 183 -17.24 -0.30 -5.99
CA ARG A 183 -16.43 -1.31 -6.68
C ARG A 183 -14.96 -0.97 -6.61
N CYS A 184 -14.13 -1.99 -6.45
CA CYS A 184 -12.68 -1.85 -6.64
C CYS A 184 -12.04 -3.12 -7.19
N ALA A 185 -10.91 -2.95 -7.88
CA ALA A 185 -10.11 -4.03 -8.45
C ALA A 185 -8.65 -3.97 -7.99
N LEU A 186 -8.08 -5.15 -7.77
CA LEU A 186 -6.72 -5.36 -7.30
C LEU A 186 -6.06 -6.47 -8.11
N ARG A 187 -4.77 -6.32 -8.41
CA ARG A 187 -3.93 -7.38 -8.96
C ARG A 187 -2.69 -7.51 -8.09
N PHE A 188 -2.32 -8.71 -7.67
CA PHE A 188 -1.12 -8.91 -6.87
C PHE A 188 -0.59 -10.34 -7.02
N GLY A 189 0.67 -10.53 -6.70
CA GLY A 189 1.33 -11.82 -6.80
C GLY A 189 2.83 -11.66 -6.95
N ALA A 190 3.44 -12.57 -7.72
CA ALA A 190 4.87 -12.60 -7.97
C ALA A 190 5.20 -12.35 -9.46
N MET A 191 6.39 -11.82 -9.71
CA MET A 191 7.00 -11.61 -11.01
C MET A 191 8.36 -12.28 -11.04
N ASP A 192 8.70 -12.89 -12.18
CA ASP A 192 10.09 -13.26 -12.47
C ASP A 192 10.96 -12.02 -12.72
N ALA A 193 12.26 -12.24 -12.91
CA ALA A 193 13.22 -11.15 -13.05
C ALA A 193 12.98 -10.27 -14.29
N ASP A 194 12.51 -10.85 -15.39
CA ASP A 194 12.30 -10.10 -16.63
C ASP A 194 11.04 -9.23 -16.53
N ALA A 195 9.95 -9.79 -16.00
CA ALA A 195 8.71 -9.06 -15.74
C ALA A 195 8.89 -7.95 -14.69
N ALA A 196 9.66 -8.23 -13.62
CA ALA A 196 10.00 -7.24 -12.60
C ALA A 196 10.79 -6.07 -13.20
N THR A 197 11.82 -6.36 -14.00
CA THR A 197 12.64 -5.34 -14.67
C THR A 197 11.80 -4.44 -15.59
N GLN A 198 10.92 -5.03 -16.40
CA GLN A 198 10.03 -4.26 -17.28
C GLN A 198 9.08 -3.36 -16.48
N ARG A 199 8.53 -3.87 -15.37
CA ARG A 199 7.64 -3.10 -14.51
C ARG A 199 8.36 -1.96 -13.79
N GLU A 200 9.59 -2.18 -13.31
CA GLU A 200 10.43 -1.12 -12.72
C GLU A 200 10.67 0.01 -13.72
N GLN A 201 11.01 -0.31 -14.98
CA GLN A 201 11.22 0.69 -16.04
C GLN A 201 9.94 1.49 -16.32
N ALA A 202 8.79 0.84 -16.37
CA ALA A 202 7.50 1.51 -16.54
C ALA A 202 7.19 2.48 -15.38
N ILE A 203 7.47 2.08 -14.14
CA ILE A 203 7.30 2.95 -12.97
C ILE A 203 8.26 4.14 -13.02
N ALA A 204 9.54 3.90 -13.32
CA ALA A 204 10.54 4.97 -13.43
C ALA A 204 10.15 6.01 -14.51
N ALA A 205 9.64 5.54 -15.66
CA ALA A 205 9.14 6.41 -16.72
C ALA A 205 7.94 7.27 -16.24
N LEU A 206 7.00 6.67 -15.49
CA LEU A 206 5.86 7.40 -14.91
C LEU A 206 6.28 8.45 -13.87
N ARG A 207 7.34 8.17 -13.11
CA ARG A 207 7.90 9.10 -12.11
C ARG A 207 8.71 10.24 -12.74
N GLY A 208 9.07 10.13 -14.02
CA GLY A 208 9.97 11.08 -14.69
C GLY A 208 11.45 10.87 -14.33
N GLU A 209 11.79 9.70 -13.79
CA GLU A 209 13.16 9.33 -13.37
C GLU A 209 13.97 8.69 -14.52
N GLY A 210 13.40 8.63 -15.73
CA GLY A 210 14.07 8.14 -16.93
C GLY A 210 14.78 9.23 -17.72
N ARG A 211 16.03 9.55 -17.36
CA ARG A 211 17.06 10.06 -18.26
C ARG A 211 18.46 9.80 -17.73
#